data_AF-A0A530YXE1-F1
#
_entry.id   AF-A0A530YXE1-F1
#
_cell.length_a   1.000
_cell.length_b   1.000
_cell.length_c   1.000
_cell.angle_alpha   90.00
_cell.angle_beta   90.00
_cell.angle_gamma   90.00
#
_symmetry.space_group_name_H-M   'P 1'
#
loop_
_entity.id
_entity.type
_entity.pdbx_description
1 polymer ?
#
loop_
_entity_poly.entity_id
_entity_poly.type
_entity_poly.pdbx_seq_one_letter_code
_entity_poly.pdbx_strand_id
1 'polypeptide(L)'
;MASDAQPVFTKPVTLREVAALAGVSVATASKALNGQGRMTAETRERIRETAQRLGFRPNSLAQSLLRRRSFTVGLLTNDTYGRFSLPVMSGISDALVDKGVSVFLCNVEDDQRLGQLHVDAMLDKRVDGIIA
;
A
#
# COMPACT_ATOMS: atom_id res chain seq x y z
N MET A 1 -33.21 -16.42 11.62
CA MET A 1 -31.94 -17.14 11.82
C MET A 1 -30.94 -16.66 10.77
N ALA A 2 -30.47 -15.42 10.89
CA ALA A 2 -29.39 -14.90 10.07
C ALA A 2 -28.08 -15.26 10.79
N SER A 3 -27.27 -16.09 10.13
CA SER A 3 -25.98 -16.54 10.63
C SER A 3 -25.00 -15.37 10.62
N ASP A 4 -24.65 -14.87 11.80
CA ASP A 4 -23.52 -13.97 12.02
C ASP A 4 -22.20 -14.68 11.66
N ALA A 5 -21.76 -14.54 10.42
CA ALA A 5 -20.42 -14.94 10.03
C ALA A 5 -19.42 -13.91 10.60
N GLN A 6 -18.91 -14.17 11.81
CA GLN A 6 -17.79 -13.42 12.36
C GLN A 6 -16.55 -13.62 11.45
N PRO A 7 -15.84 -12.54 11.08
CA PRO A 7 -14.62 -12.67 10.28
C PRO A 7 -13.55 -13.38 11.11
N VAL A 8 -13.11 -14.55 10.64
CA VAL A 8 -11.98 -15.27 11.21
C VAL A 8 -10.71 -14.50 10.82
N PHE A 9 -10.09 -13.80 11.77
CA PHE A 9 -8.79 -13.17 11.59
C PHE A 9 -7.69 -14.24 11.54
N THR A 10 -7.47 -14.84 10.37
CA THR A 10 -6.33 -15.72 10.16
C THR A 10 -5.05 -14.89 10.15
N LYS A 11 -4.02 -15.41 10.84
CA LYS A 11 -2.71 -14.76 10.92
C LYS A 11 -2.17 -14.53 9.49
N PRO A 12 -1.69 -13.32 9.14
CA PRO A 12 -1.15 -13.06 7.81
C PRO A 12 0.08 -13.93 7.56
N VAL A 13 0.17 -14.52 6.37
CA VAL A 13 1.38 -15.22 5.92
C VAL A 13 2.55 -14.26 5.88
N THR A 14 3.68 -14.69 6.40
CA THR A 14 4.91 -13.92 6.52
C THR A 14 5.91 -14.28 5.43
N LEU A 15 6.82 -13.36 5.12
CA LEU A 15 7.90 -13.61 4.16
C LEU A 15 8.81 -14.76 4.60
N ARG A 16 8.91 -14.99 5.92
CA ARG A 16 9.68 -16.09 6.49
C ARG A 16 9.06 -17.45 6.17
N GLU A 17 7.74 -17.57 6.17
CA GLU A 17 7.04 -18.80 5.76
C GLU A 17 7.20 -19.06 4.26
N VAL A 18 7.11 -18.02 3.44
CA VAL A 18 7.39 -18.12 1.99
C VAL A 18 8.84 -18.61 1.76
N ALA A 19 9.81 -18.02 2.45
CA ALA A 19 11.22 -18.39 2.31
C ALA A 19 11.49 -19.84 2.74
N ALA A 20 10.88 -20.27 3.86
CA ALA A 20 11.00 -21.64 4.35
C ALA A 20 10.41 -22.65 3.35
N LEU A 21 9.20 -22.41 2.85
CA LEU A 21 8.55 -23.33 1.90
C LEU A 21 9.24 -23.33 0.53
N ALA A 22 9.81 -22.20 0.12
CA ALA A 22 10.63 -22.09 -1.07
C ALA A 22 12.10 -22.50 -0.83
N GLY A 23 12.49 -23.01 0.35
CA GLY A 23 13.85 -23.48 0.62
C GLY A 23 14.96 -22.45 0.33
N VAL A 24 14.72 -21.17 0.62
CA VAL A 24 15.69 -20.08 0.42
C VAL A 24 15.81 -19.20 1.66
N SER A 25 16.83 -18.34 1.71
CA SER A 25 16.92 -17.32 2.76
C SER A 25 15.81 -16.27 2.62
N VAL A 26 15.44 -15.62 3.74
CA VAL A 26 14.47 -14.50 3.74
C VAL A 26 14.95 -13.36 2.82
N ALA A 27 16.26 -13.09 2.78
CA ALA A 27 16.85 -12.08 1.90
C ALA A 27 16.69 -12.45 0.42
N THR A 28 16.84 -13.73 0.06
CA THR A 28 16.64 -14.23 -1.30
C THR A 28 15.17 -14.11 -1.70
N ALA A 29 14.25 -14.53 -0.83
CA ALA A 29 12.80 -14.40 -1.08
C ALA A 29 12.40 -12.93 -1.27
N SER A 30 12.90 -12.03 -0.42
CA SER A 30 12.67 -10.57 -0.54
C SER A 30 13.15 -10.05 -1.89
N LYS A 31 14.39 -10.36 -2.28
CA LYS A 31 14.96 -9.91 -3.55
C LYS A 31 14.15 -10.45 -4.74
N ALA A 32 13.82 -11.74 -4.73
CA ALA A 32 13.03 -12.38 -5.79
C ALA A 32 11.66 -11.71 -5.99
N LEU A 33 10.91 -11.48 -4.91
CA LEU A 33 9.59 -10.85 -4.96
C LEU A 33 9.65 -9.37 -5.35
N ASN A 34 10.74 -8.68 -5.04
CA ASN A 34 10.99 -7.31 -5.48
C ASN A 34 11.62 -7.22 -6.88
N GLY A 35 11.77 -8.34 -7.60
CA GLY A 35 12.38 -8.37 -8.92
C GLY A 35 13.90 -8.15 -8.93
N GLN A 36 14.54 -8.09 -7.77
CA GLN A 36 15.96 -7.80 -7.56
C GLN A 36 16.79 -9.08 -7.36
N GLY A 37 18.11 -8.92 -7.33
CA GLY A 37 19.06 -9.99 -7.01
C GLY A 37 19.40 -10.90 -8.18
N ARG A 38 20.61 -11.48 -8.12
CA ARG A 38 21.16 -12.37 -9.14
C ARG A 38 20.80 -13.82 -8.79
N MET A 39 19.84 -14.39 -9.50
CA MET A 39 19.34 -15.76 -9.32
C MET A 39 18.79 -16.30 -10.63
N THR A 40 18.63 -17.62 -10.75
CA THR A 40 18.03 -18.24 -11.94
C THR A 40 16.56 -17.86 -12.08
N ALA A 41 16.06 -17.86 -13.32
CA ALA A 41 14.63 -17.62 -13.60
C ALA A 41 13.76 -18.66 -12.86
N GLU A 42 14.17 -19.92 -12.88
CA GLU A 42 13.51 -21.03 -12.17
C GLU A 42 13.39 -20.78 -10.65
N THR A 43 14.47 -20.33 -9.99
CA THR A 43 14.44 -20.04 -8.56
C THR A 43 13.45 -18.91 -8.25
N ARG A 44 13.44 -17.88 -9.10
CA ARG A 44 12.54 -16.74 -8.93
C ARG A 44 11.09 -17.15 -9.10
N GLU A 45 10.80 -17.99 -10.09
CA GLU A 45 9.44 -18.44 -10.36
C GLU A 45 8.89 -19.32 -9.23
N ARG A 46 9.69 -20.28 -8.77
CA ARG A 46 9.36 -21.11 -7.62
C ARG A 46 9.00 -20.30 -6.37
N ILE A 47 9.71 -19.19 -6.12
CA ILE A 47 9.41 -18.29 -4.98
C ILE A 47 8.07 -17.57 -5.20
N ARG A 48 7.79 -17.08 -6.42
CA ARG A 48 6.52 -16.41 -6.74
C ARG A 48 5.33 -17.34 -6.61
N GLU A 49 5.43 -18.53 -7.19
CA GLU A 49 4.39 -19.57 -7.08
C GLU A 49 4.13 -19.93 -5.61
N THR A 50 5.19 -20.08 -4.82
CA THR A 50 5.08 -20.35 -3.38
C THR A 50 4.36 -19.22 -2.64
N ALA A 51 4.72 -17.96 -2.92
CA ALA A 51 4.07 -16.80 -2.32
C ALA A 51 2.59 -16.71 -2.71
N GLN A 52 2.27 -16.96 -3.98
CA GLN A 52 0.90 -16.93 -4.50
C GLN A 52 0.04 -18.04 -3.89
N ARG A 53 0.57 -19.27 -3.81
CA ARG A 53 -0.12 -20.43 -3.20
C ARG A 53 -0.43 -20.19 -1.72
N LEU A 54 0.44 -19.49 -1.00
CA LEU A 54 0.22 -19.14 0.39
C LEU A 54 -0.66 -17.89 0.57
N GLY A 55 -1.04 -17.20 -0.51
CA GLY A 55 -1.76 -15.92 -0.40
C GLY A 55 -0.93 -14.82 0.25
N PHE A 56 0.40 -14.88 0.16
CA PHE A 56 1.30 -13.88 0.74
C PHE A 56 1.05 -12.50 0.09
N ARG A 57 0.73 -11.52 0.94
CA ARG A 57 0.67 -10.11 0.54
C ARG A 57 1.79 -9.35 1.26
N PRO A 58 2.69 -8.68 0.54
CA PRO A 58 3.71 -7.86 1.17
C PRO A 58 3.07 -6.78 2.05
N ASN A 59 3.60 -6.60 3.26
CA ASN A 59 3.13 -5.55 4.15
C ASN A 59 3.63 -4.18 3.63
N SER A 60 2.72 -3.37 3.11
CA SER A 60 3.02 -2.03 2.57
C SER A 60 3.64 -1.10 3.61
N LEU A 61 3.24 -1.17 4.88
CA LEU A 61 3.86 -0.40 5.98
C LEU A 61 5.32 -0.82 6.22
N ALA A 62 5.60 -2.12 6.18
CA ALA A 62 6.98 -2.59 6.32
C ALA A 62 7.85 -2.17 5.12
N GLN A 63 7.28 -2.19 3.91
CA GLN A 63 7.99 -1.70 2.73
C GLN A 63 8.21 -0.19 2.74
N SER A 64 7.22 0.60 3.20
CA SER A 64 7.33 2.06 3.25
C SER A 64 8.39 2.52 4.24
N LEU A 65 8.50 1.85 5.39
CA LEU A 65 9.57 2.07 6.36
C LEU A 65 10.96 1.82 5.75
N LEU A 66 11.11 0.73 4.98
CA LEU A 66 12.37 0.38 4.34
C LEU A 66 12.74 1.36 3.21
N ARG A 67 11.75 1.74 2.39
CA ARG A 67 11.91 2.62 1.22
C ARG A 67 11.90 4.12 1.57
N ARG A 68 11.53 4.47 2.81
CA ARG A 68 11.24 5.84 3.26
C ARG A 68 10.25 6.57 2.34
N ARG A 69 9.30 5.83 1.77
CA ARG A 69 8.24 6.33 0.88
C ARG A 69 6.96 5.60 1.16
N SER A 70 5.86 6.31 1.40
CA SER A 70 4.55 5.73 1.66
C SER A 70 3.82 5.28 0.41
N PHE A 71 4.28 5.72 -0.78
CA PHE A 71 3.53 5.62 -2.03
C PHE A 71 2.10 6.14 -1.87
N THR A 72 1.96 7.24 -1.14
CA THR A 72 0.66 7.89 -0.88
C THR A 72 0.79 9.39 -1.11
N VAL A 73 -0.12 9.98 -1.88
CA VAL A 73 -0.22 11.43 -2.08
C VAL A 73 -1.47 11.92 -1.35
N GLY A 74 -1.34 13.00 -0.58
CA GLY A 74 -2.48 13.69 0.03
C GLY A 74 -3.16 14.61 -0.98
N LEU A 75 -4.49 14.59 -1.01
CA LEU A 75 -5.29 15.57 -1.73
C LEU A 75 -6.16 16.31 -0.71
N LEU A 76 -5.83 17.57 -0.45
CA LEU A 76 -6.61 18.47 0.39
C LEU A 76 -7.56 19.26 -0.51
N THR A 77 -8.81 19.41 -0.10
CA THR A 77 -9.81 20.13 -0.89
C THR A 77 -10.81 20.81 0.02
N ASN A 78 -11.47 21.86 -0.45
CA ASN A 78 -12.65 22.45 0.18
C ASN A 78 -13.96 22.14 -0.58
N ASP A 79 -13.92 21.23 -1.56
CA ASP A 79 -15.08 20.86 -2.36
C ASP A 79 -15.94 19.81 -1.63
N THR A 80 -16.96 20.32 -0.93
CA THR A 80 -17.95 19.54 -0.17
C THR A 80 -18.67 18.46 -0.99
N TYR A 81 -18.88 18.68 -2.29
CA TYR A 81 -19.72 17.80 -3.12
C TYR A 81 -18.93 16.94 -4.10
N GLY A 82 -17.61 17.00 -4.07
CA GLY A 82 -16.76 16.20 -4.95
C GLY A 82 -16.84 16.58 -6.43
N ARG A 83 -17.40 17.75 -6.78
CA ARG A 83 -17.56 18.20 -8.18
C ARG A 83 -16.23 18.51 -8.87
N PHE A 84 -15.22 18.90 -8.10
CA PHE A 84 -13.86 19.18 -8.53
C PHE A 84 -12.87 18.16 -7.97
N SER A 85 -13.02 17.76 -6.71
CA SER A 85 -12.04 16.90 -6.05
C SER A 85 -12.05 15.46 -6.57
N LEU A 86 -13.20 14.91 -6.98
CA LEU A 86 -13.27 13.56 -7.54
C LEU A 86 -12.64 13.44 -8.93
N PRO A 87 -12.90 14.34 -9.91
CA PRO A 87 -12.16 14.34 -11.17
C PRO A 87 -10.65 14.48 -10.99
N VAL A 88 -10.20 15.36 -10.08
CA VAL A 88 -8.77 15.52 -9.78
C VAL A 88 -8.18 14.25 -9.17
N MET A 89 -8.86 13.65 -8.19
CA MET A 89 -8.47 12.37 -7.60
C MET A 89 -8.40 11.26 -8.65
N SER A 90 -9.37 11.19 -9.57
CA SER A 90 -9.37 10.24 -10.68
C SER A 90 -8.15 10.43 -11.57
N GLY A 91 -7.87 11.66 -12.00
CA GLY A 91 -6.70 11.95 -12.83
C GLY A 91 -5.36 11.62 -12.14
N ILE A 92 -5.25 11.89 -10.84
CA ILE A 92 -4.06 11.48 -10.05
C ILE A 92 -3.95 9.96 -10.00
N SER A 93 -5.07 9.27 -9.74
CA SER A 93 -5.11 7.80 -9.65
C SER A 93 -4.72 7.18 -10.99
N ASP A 94 -5.31 7.64 -12.10
CA ASP A 94 -5.01 7.13 -13.45
C ASP A 94 -3.54 7.33 -13.82
N ALA A 95 -2.95 8.48 -13.47
CA ALA A 95 -1.56 8.78 -13.77
C ALA A 95 -0.55 7.96 -12.94
N LEU A 96 -0.97 7.42 -11.78
CA LEU A 96 -0.07 6.81 -10.81
C LEU A 96 -0.44 5.38 -10.39
N VAL A 97 -1.53 4.81 -10.91
CA VAL A 97 -1.99 3.46 -10.58
C VAL A 97 -0.93 2.40 -10.82
N ASP A 98 -0.22 2.48 -11.96
CA ASP A 98 0.86 1.56 -12.33
C ASP A 98 2.12 1.72 -11.47
N LYS A 99 2.22 2.83 -10.73
CA LYS A 99 3.31 3.10 -9.77
C LYS A 99 2.95 2.67 -8.35
N GLY A 100 1.76 2.11 -8.15
CA GLY A 100 1.26 1.67 -6.85
C GLY A 100 1.03 2.82 -5.87
N VAL A 101 0.80 4.04 -6.36
CA VAL A 101 0.55 5.20 -5.52
C VAL A 101 -0.94 5.29 -5.21
N SER A 102 -1.26 5.53 -3.94
CA SER A 102 -2.63 5.75 -3.47
C SER A 102 -2.90 7.23 -3.19
N VAL A 103 -4.17 7.65 -3.26
CA VAL A 103 -4.59 9.01 -2.91
C VAL A 103 -5.27 9.01 -1.54
N PHE A 104 -4.85 9.90 -0.65
CA PHE A 104 -5.48 10.15 0.65
C PHE A 104 -6.23 11.49 0.60
N LEU A 105 -7.52 11.43 0.30
CA LEU A 105 -8.39 12.59 0.15
C LEU A 105 -8.87 13.13 1.51
N CYS A 106 -8.76 14.43 1.73
CA CYS A 106 -9.24 15.14 2.91
C CYS A 106 -10.01 16.39 2.49
N ASN A 107 -11.26 16.52 2.95
CA ASN A 107 -12.09 17.69 2.68
C ASN A 107 -12.13 18.59 3.93
N VAL A 108 -11.93 19.90 3.75
CA VAL A 108 -11.86 20.88 4.85
C VAL A 108 -13.10 21.75 4.99
N GLU A 109 -14.02 21.76 4.01
CA GLU A 109 -15.28 22.55 4.03
C GLU A 109 -15.10 24.01 4.51
N ASP A 110 -13.99 24.65 4.11
CA ASP A 110 -13.56 25.99 4.55
C ASP A 110 -13.33 26.18 6.08
N ASP A 111 -13.26 25.11 6.87
CA ASP A 111 -12.84 25.14 8.28
C ASP A 111 -11.31 25.01 8.39
N GLN A 112 -10.65 26.12 8.75
CA GLN A 112 -9.20 26.18 8.94
C GLN A 112 -8.68 25.16 9.97
N ARG A 113 -9.46 24.86 11.01
CA ARG A 113 -9.10 23.87 12.04
C ARG A 113 -9.11 22.46 11.45
N LEU A 114 -10.08 22.13 10.59
CA LEU A 114 -10.08 20.86 9.85
C LEU A 114 -8.90 20.77 8.90
N GLY A 115 -8.54 21.88 8.25
CA GLY A 115 -7.33 21.98 7.43
C GLY A 115 -6.07 21.55 8.17
N GLN A 116 -5.82 22.14 9.34
CA GLN A 116 -4.65 21.77 10.15
C GLN A 116 -4.69 20.30 10.57
N LEU A 117 -5.84 19.81 11.04
CA LEU A 117 -6.00 18.42 11.48
C LEU A 117 -5.72 17.41 10.35
N HIS A 118 -6.13 17.73 9.13
CA HIS A 118 -5.87 16.89 7.96
C HIS A 118 -4.41 16.93 7.50
N VAL A 119 -3.75 18.09 7.58
CA VAL A 119 -2.31 18.20 7.33
C VAL A 119 -1.53 17.36 8.34
N ASP A 120 -1.85 17.46 9.63
CA ASP A 120 -1.20 16.67 10.68
C ASP A 120 -1.41 15.16 10.44
N ALA A 121 -2.63 14.75 10.08
CA ALA A 121 -2.93 13.36 9.73
C ALA A 121 -2.14 12.87 8.49
N MET A 122 -1.91 13.73 7.50
CA MET A 122 -1.09 13.43 6.33
C MET A 122 0.39 13.26 6.70
N LEU A 123 0.91 14.12 7.58
CA LEU A 123 2.28 14.04 8.09
C LEU A 123 2.51 12.74 8.90
N ASP A 124 1.57 12.38 9.78
CA ASP A 124 1.62 11.15 10.57
C ASP A 124 1.61 9.89 9.69
N LYS A 125 0.85 9.93 8.59
CA LYS A 125 0.83 8.87 7.57
C LYS A 125 2.03 8.91 6.63
N ARG A 126 2.89 9.92 6.75
CA ARG A 126 4.08 10.15 5.92
C ARG A 126 3.74 10.15 4.43
N VAL A 127 2.70 10.87 4.02
CA VAL A 127 2.41 11.06 2.59
C VAL A 127 3.65 11.61 1.89
N ASP A 128 3.91 11.14 0.67
CA ASP A 128 5.08 11.52 -0.12
C ASP A 128 4.94 12.93 -0.75
N GLY A 129 3.74 13.50 -0.72
CA GLY A 129 3.43 14.85 -1.16
C GLY A 129 1.97 15.22 -0.88
N ILE A 130 1.67 16.52 -0.94
CA ILE A 130 0.33 17.08 -0.75
C ILE A 130 -0.02 17.95 -1.96
N ILE A 131 -1.24 17.79 -2.47
CA ILE A 131 -1.90 18.66 -3.45
C ILE A 131 -3.03 19.34 -2.69
N ALA A 132 -3.09 20.68 -2.70
CA ALA A 132 -4.06 21.49 -1.97
C ALA A 132 -4.55 22.65 -2.82
#